data_AF-A0A7S2Q2K0-F1
#
_entry.id   AF-A0A7S2Q2K0-F1
#
_cell.length_a   1.000
_cell.length_b   1.000
_cell.length_c   1.000
_cell.angle_alpha   90.00
_cell.angle_beta   90.00
_cell.angle_gamma   90.00
#
_symmetry.space_group_name_H-M   'P 1'
#
loop_
_entity.id
_entity.type
_entity.pdbx_description
1 polymer ?
#
loop_
_entity_poly.entity_id
_entity_poly.type
_entity_poly.pdbx_seq_one_letter_code
_entity_poly.pdbx_strand_id
1 'polypeptide(L)'
;MTWPLVVPKKADLPGSTTVWLRFAQMGSDKFEVRSRRGDSMEMITHCEGRIGRSTSEPATLPVADLQQQCTRVVDPADVYAAIHKGGLWLGPKFQVCKHMVRNDDHVLCRLEHSDSVGPNNGY
;
A
#
# COMPACT_ATOMS: atom_id res chain seq x y z
N MET A 1 23.97 4.18 2.23
CA MET A 1 22.72 4.45 1.48
C MET A 1 22.11 3.11 1.11
N THR A 2 20.96 2.75 1.68
CA THR A 2 20.26 1.51 1.32
C THR A 2 19.44 1.78 0.07
N TRP A 3 19.79 1.13 -1.04
CA TRP A 3 19.02 1.24 -2.28
C TRP A 3 17.67 0.54 -2.07
N PRO A 4 16.54 1.09 -2.57
CA PRO A 4 15.24 0.49 -2.37
C PRO A 4 15.21 -0.93 -2.94
N LEU A 5 14.46 -1.83 -2.30
CA LEU A 5 14.21 -3.15 -2.86
C LEU A 5 13.39 -3.02 -4.15
N VAL A 6 14.09 -3.03 -5.28
CA VAL A 6 13.47 -3.16 -6.59
C VAL A 6 13.37 -4.64 -6.94
N VAL A 7 12.14 -5.15 -7.03
CA VAL A 7 11.88 -6.48 -7.60
C VAL A 7 11.94 -6.37 -9.13
N PRO A 8 12.80 -7.13 -9.82
CA PRO A 8 12.88 -7.08 -11.27
C PRO A 8 11.52 -7.43 -11.91
N LYS A 9 11.15 -6.74 -12.99
CA LYS A 9 9.87 -6.94 -13.71
C LYS A 9 9.65 -8.39 -14.21
N LYS A 10 10.74 -9.16 -14.34
CA LYS A 10 10.76 -10.53 -14.87
C LYS A 10 11.34 -11.52 -13.85
N ALA A 11 11.22 -11.23 -12.56
CA ALA A 11 11.83 -12.03 -11.49
C ALA A 11 11.36 -13.50 -11.47
N ASP A 12 10.25 -13.80 -12.14
CA ASP A 12 9.65 -15.12 -12.35
C ASP A 12 10.24 -15.91 -13.52
N LEU A 13 11.04 -15.30 -14.41
CA LEU A 13 11.66 -16.00 -15.52
C LEU A 13 12.87 -16.84 -15.09
N PRO A 14 13.09 -18.02 -15.71
CA PRO A 14 14.30 -18.82 -15.49
C PRO A 14 15.58 -18.00 -15.69
N GLY A 15 16.51 -18.09 -14.74
CA GLY A 15 17.79 -17.36 -14.76
C GLY A 15 17.75 -15.94 -14.18
N SER A 16 16.59 -15.46 -13.73
CA SER A 16 16.49 -14.18 -13.01
C SER A 16 17.10 -14.27 -11.62
N THR A 17 17.69 -13.18 -11.14
CA THR A 17 18.19 -13.10 -9.76
C THR A 17 17.04 -13.32 -8.77
N THR A 18 17.13 -14.39 -7.99
CA THR A 18 16.17 -14.67 -6.93
C THR A 18 16.21 -13.55 -5.89
N VAL A 19 15.03 -13.07 -5.51
CA VAL A 19 14.86 -12.12 -4.40
C VAL A 19 14.10 -12.85 -3.31
N TRP A 20 14.69 -12.94 -2.13
CA TRP A 20 14.01 -13.45 -0.95
C TRP A 20 13.44 -12.26 -0.18
N LEU A 21 12.13 -12.28 0.05
CA LEU A 21 11.47 -11.35 0.97
C LEU A 21 11.01 -12.14 2.20
N ARG A 22 11.30 -11.60 3.38
CA ARG A 22 10.91 -12.22 4.65
C ARG A 22 10.19 -11.20 5.52
N PHE A 23 8.97 -11.53 5.92
CA PHE A 23 8.33 -10.95 7.09
C PHE A 23 8.74 -11.77 8.32
N ALA A 24 9.29 -11.12 9.34
CA ALA A 24 9.72 -11.78 10.58
C ALA A 24 9.04 -11.10 11.77
N GLN A 25 8.18 -11.82 12.46
CA GLN A 25 7.70 -11.42 13.78
C GLN A 25 8.75 -11.79 14.83
N MET A 26 9.05 -10.85 15.72
CA MET A 26 10.05 -10.97 16.77
C MET A 26 9.39 -10.78 18.13
N GLY A 27 9.31 -11.85 18.91
CA GLY A 27 8.56 -11.85 20.15
C GLY A 27 7.07 -11.63 19.92
N SER A 28 6.40 -10.95 20.86
CA SER A 28 4.95 -10.78 20.84
C SER A 28 4.45 -9.69 19.91
N ASP A 29 5.26 -8.66 19.63
CA ASP A 29 4.72 -7.46 18.99
C ASP A 29 5.69 -6.71 18.08
N LYS A 30 6.95 -7.13 17.91
CA LYS A 30 7.84 -6.49 16.92
C LYS A 30 7.78 -7.24 15.59
N PHE A 31 7.98 -6.52 14.49
CA PHE A 31 8.16 -7.13 13.18
C PHE A 31 9.25 -6.43 12.38
N GLU A 32 9.82 -7.18 11.44
CA GLU A 32 10.70 -6.65 10.41
C GLU A 32 10.34 -7.23 9.03
N VAL A 33 10.50 -6.40 8.00
CA VAL A 33 10.48 -6.80 6.59
C VAL A 33 11.90 -6.71 6.06
N ARG A 34 12.46 -7.87 5.70
CA ARG A 34 13.85 -7.99 5.24
C ARG A 34 13.92 -8.62 3.85
N SER A 35 14.97 -8.30 3.10
CA SER A 35 15.25 -9.01 1.84
C SER A 35 16.71 -9.34 1.64
N ARG A 36 16.98 -10.33 0.79
CA ARG A 36 18.30 -10.59 0.20
C ARG A 36 18.18 -10.93 -1.30
N ARG A 37 19.28 -10.78 -2.04
CA ARG A 37 19.36 -11.06 -3.48
C ARG A 37 20.36 -12.17 -3.75
N GLY A 38 20.00 -13.08 -4.66
CA GLY A 38 20.82 -14.23 -5.03
C GLY A 38 21.23 -15.08 -3.82
N ASP A 39 22.47 -15.53 -3.83
CA ASP A 39 23.03 -16.40 -2.78
C ASP A 39 23.65 -15.62 -1.61
N SER A 40 23.43 -14.30 -1.54
CA SER A 40 23.93 -13.50 -0.40
C SER A 40 23.36 -14.01 0.91
N MET A 41 24.19 -14.05 1.95
CA MET A 41 23.75 -14.35 3.32
C MET A 41 23.31 -13.10 4.08
N GLU A 42 23.59 -11.92 3.55
CA GLU A 42 23.26 -10.64 4.17
C GLU A 42 21.78 -10.28 3.92
N MET A 43 21.05 -9.99 5.01
CA MET A 43 19.68 -9.53 4.96
C MET A 43 19.63 -8.01 5.16
N ILE A 44 18.92 -7.32 4.28
CA ILE A 44 18.67 -5.88 4.37
C ILE A 44 17.29 -5.67 5.00
N THR A 45 17.21 -4.93 6.10
CA THR A 45 15.93 -4.50 6.71
C THR A 45 15.39 -3.26 5.99
N HIS A 46 14.13 -3.32 5.55
CA HIS A 46 13.44 -2.23 4.83
C HIS A 46 12.39 -1.52 5.68
N CYS A 47 11.78 -2.27 6.59
CA CYS A 47 10.73 -1.78 7.48
C CYS A 47 10.83 -2.56 8.79
N GLU A 48 10.68 -1.85 9.89
CA GLU A 48 10.52 -2.43 11.21
C GLU A 48 9.41 -1.69 11.94
N GLY A 49 8.76 -2.38 12.88
CA GLY A 49 7.70 -1.76 13.63
C GLY A 49 7.15 -2.65 14.72
N ARG A 50 6.01 -2.23 15.27
CA ARG A 50 5.27 -2.99 16.26
C ARG A 50 3.83 -3.23 15.81
N ILE A 51 3.33 -4.42 16.05
CA ILE A 51 1.94 -4.82 15.83
C ILE A 51 1.41 -5.33 17.16
N GLY A 52 0.36 -4.67 17.65
CA GLY A 52 -0.36 -5.08 18.85
C GLY A 52 -1.86 -5.11 18.56
N ARG A 53 -2.60 -5.84 19.40
CA ARG A 53 -4.07 -5.76 19.41
C ARG A 53 -4.45 -4.78 20.51
N SER A 54 -5.16 -3.72 20.16
CA SER A 54 -5.83 -2.91 21.19
C SER A 54 -7.11 -3.62 21.62
N THR A 55 -7.41 -3.58 22.91
CA THR A 55 -8.71 -3.98 23.46
C THR A 55 -9.71 -2.83 23.47
N SER A 56 -9.26 -1.60 23.21
CA SER A 56 -10.15 -0.44 23.06
C SER A 56 -10.79 -0.45 21.68
N GLU A 57 -12.11 -0.41 21.64
CA GLU A 57 -12.82 -0.14 20.39
C GLU A 57 -12.59 1.33 19.99
N PRO A 58 -12.15 1.60 18.74
CA PRO A 58 -11.98 2.97 18.29
C PRO A 58 -13.34 3.67 18.23
N ALA A 59 -13.36 4.99 18.47
CA ALA A 59 -14.57 5.78 18.29
C ALA A 59 -15.09 5.62 16.84
N THR A 60 -16.36 5.26 16.71
CA THR A 60 -17.03 5.12 15.41
C THR A 60 -17.52 6.48 14.92
N LEU A 61 -17.12 6.86 13.72
CA LEU A 61 -17.69 8.02 13.02
C LEU A 61 -18.65 7.53 11.93
N PRO A 62 -19.94 7.90 11.96
CA PRO A 62 -20.88 7.49 10.94
C PRO A 62 -20.48 8.05 9.57
N VAL A 63 -20.35 7.16 8.58
CA VAL A 63 -19.99 7.55 7.21
C VAL A 63 -21.02 8.52 6.61
N ALA A 64 -22.30 8.36 6.98
CA ALA A 64 -23.37 9.26 6.55
C ALA A 64 -23.13 10.71 6.99
N ASP A 65 -22.59 10.94 8.19
CA ASP A 65 -22.30 12.28 8.70
C ASP A 65 -21.16 12.93 7.90
N LEU A 66 -20.12 12.15 7.56
CA LEU A 66 -19.04 12.60 6.68
C LEU A 66 -19.54 12.91 5.27
N GLN A 67 -20.45 12.10 4.73
CA GLN A 67 -21.04 12.33 3.40
C GLN A 67 -21.81 13.65 3.33
N GLN A 68 -22.49 14.04 4.42
CA GLN A 68 -23.18 15.33 4.47
C GLN A 68 -22.22 16.52 4.56
N GLN A 69 -21.06 16.34 5.22
CA GLN A 69 -20.06 17.40 5.39
C GLN A 69 -19.15 17.57 4.16
N CYS A 70 -18.86 16.49 3.43
CA CYS A 70 -18.01 16.50 2.25
C CYS A 70 -18.81 16.85 0.99
N THR A 71 -18.86 18.14 0.65
CA THR A 71 -19.68 18.65 -0.45
C THR A 71 -18.90 18.88 -1.76
N ARG A 72 -17.56 18.94 -1.70
CA ARG A 72 -16.74 19.20 -2.88
C ARG A 72 -16.39 17.89 -3.57
N VAL A 73 -17.01 17.63 -4.71
CA VAL A 73 -16.68 16.49 -5.57
C VAL A 73 -15.32 16.73 -6.22
N VAL A 74 -14.48 15.70 -6.22
CA VAL A 74 -13.17 15.71 -6.88
C VAL A 74 -13.13 14.53 -7.85
N ASP A 75 -12.74 14.78 -9.09
CA ASP A 75 -12.47 13.69 -10.04
C ASP A 75 -11.19 12.96 -9.61
N PRO A 76 -11.23 11.65 -9.31
CA PRO A 76 -10.03 10.88 -9.00
C PRO A 76 -8.94 10.98 -10.09
N ALA A 77 -9.31 11.19 -11.35
CA ALA A 77 -8.36 11.37 -12.45
C ALA A 77 -7.44 12.59 -12.22
N ASP A 78 -7.97 13.70 -11.71
CA ASP A 78 -7.20 14.89 -11.40
C ASP A 78 -6.20 14.65 -10.26
N VAL A 79 -6.59 13.85 -9.27
CA VAL A 79 -5.72 13.44 -8.16
C VAL A 79 -4.55 12.61 -8.68
N TYR A 80 -4.82 11.60 -9.50
CA TYR A 80 -3.77 10.77 -10.07
C TYR A 80 -2.87 11.55 -11.05
N ALA A 81 -3.43 12.51 -11.80
CA ALA A 81 -2.64 13.41 -12.64
C ALA A 81 -1.70 14.30 -11.79
N ALA A 82 -2.15 14.79 -10.64
CA ALA A 82 -1.31 15.54 -9.71
C ALA A 82 -0.20 14.67 -9.09
N ILE A 83 -0.52 13.45 -8.66
CA ILE A 83 0.45 12.47 -8.14
C ILE A 83 1.52 12.14 -9.20
N HIS A 84 1.08 11.93 -10.45
CA HIS A 84 1.97 11.69 -11.59
C HIS A 84 2.90 12.89 -11.84
N LYS A 85 2.39 14.13 -11.80
CA LYS A 85 3.22 15.34 -11.92
C LYS A 85 4.26 15.45 -10.79
N GLY A 86 3.94 14.92 -9.61
CA GLY A 86 4.88 14.80 -8.47
C GLY A 86 5.94 13.71 -8.62
N GLY A 87 5.95 12.95 -9.71
CA GLY A 87 6.95 11.91 -9.98
C GLY A 87 6.58 10.51 -9.45
N LEU A 88 5.39 10.34 -8.87
CA LEU A 88 4.91 9.02 -8.45
C LEU A 88 4.01 8.41 -9.54
N TRP A 89 4.55 7.47 -10.28
CA TRP A 89 3.84 6.78 -11.36
C TRP A 89 3.04 5.59 -10.84
N LEU A 90 1.80 5.84 -10.40
CA LEU A 90 0.88 4.78 -10.01
C LEU A 90 0.28 4.12 -11.26
N GLY A 91 0.59 2.84 -11.49
CA GLY A 91 -0.04 2.06 -12.56
C GLY A 91 -1.54 1.83 -12.31
N PRO A 92 -2.31 1.39 -13.32
CA PRO A 92 -3.78 1.26 -13.24
C PRO A 92 -4.28 0.44 -12.04
N LYS A 93 -3.53 -0.58 -11.62
CA LYS A 93 -3.87 -1.43 -10.46
C LYS A 93 -3.80 -0.70 -9.10
N PHE A 94 -3.11 0.43 -9.03
CA PHE A 94 -3.01 1.29 -7.86
C PHE A 94 -3.94 2.52 -7.95
N GLN A 95 -4.61 2.71 -9.08
CA GLN A 95 -5.58 3.79 -9.30
C GLN A 95 -7.01 3.32 -8.98
N VAL A 96 -7.23 2.92 -7.74
CA VAL A 96 -8.47 2.24 -7.29
C VAL A 96 -9.57 3.18 -6.80
N CYS A 97 -9.30 4.49 -6.65
CA CYS A 97 -10.31 5.45 -6.23
C CYS A 97 -11.30 5.71 -7.38
N LYS A 98 -12.58 5.40 -7.15
CA LYS A 98 -13.67 5.58 -8.14
C LYS A 98 -14.52 6.81 -7.90
N HIS A 99 -14.60 7.26 -6.66
CA HIS A 99 -15.35 8.44 -6.28
C HIS A 99 -14.67 9.11 -5.10
N MET A 100 -14.58 10.44 -5.13
CA MET A 100 -14.00 11.23 -4.04
C MET A 100 -14.86 12.47 -3.79
N VAL A 101 -15.19 12.68 -2.52
CA VAL A 101 -15.78 13.92 -2.02
C VAL A 101 -14.97 14.39 -0.82
N ARG A 102 -14.84 15.70 -0.65
CA ARG A 102 -14.06 16.28 0.44
C ARG A 102 -14.66 17.58 0.96
N ASN A 103 -14.16 18.00 2.11
CA ASN A 103 -14.20 19.39 2.58
C ASN A 103 -12.75 19.82 2.93
N ASP A 104 -12.58 20.79 3.81
CA ASP A 104 -11.26 21.29 4.21
C ASP A 104 -10.55 20.36 5.21
N ASP A 105 -11.30 19.53 5.94
CA ASP A 105 -10.79 18.69 7.04
C ASP A 105 -10.84 17.18 6.75
N HIS A 106 -11.68 16.77 5.79
CA HIS A 106 -12.04 15.38 5.56
C HIS A 106 -12.07 15.04 4.07
N VAL A 107 -11.70 13.80 3.77
CA VAL A 107 -11.79 13.20 2.44
C VAL A 107 -12.48 11.85 2.57
N LEU A 108 -13.48 11.62 1.73
CA LEU A 108 -14.18 10.34 1.64
C LEU A 108 -14.00 9.78 0.22
N CYS A 109 -13.54 8.54 0.15
CA CYS A 109 -13.29 7.85 -1.11
C CYS A 109 -14.04 6.52 -1.18
N ARG A 110 -14.56 6.19 -2.36
CA ARG A 110 -14.96 4.83 -2.71
C ARG A 110 -13.82 4.15 -3.46
N LEU A 111 -13.26 3.10 -2.89
CA LEU A 111 -12.16 2.33 -3.47
C LEU A 111 -12.69 1.03 -4.07
N GLU A 112 -12.22 0.69 -5.26
CA GLU A 112 -12.61 -0.51 -5.99
C GLU A 112 -11.44 -0.98 -6.86
N HIS A 113 -11.02 -2.24 -6.68
CA HIS A 113 -10.07 -2.87 -7.59
C HIS A 113 -10.76 -3.19 -8.92
N SER A 114 -10.01 -3.19 -10.02
CA SER A 114 -10.56 -3.68 -11.29
C SER A 114 -10.80 -5.19 -11.22
N ASP A 115 -11.83 -5.69 -11.88
CA ASP A 115 -12.16 -7.13 -11.93
C ASP A 115 -11.02 -8.02 -12.46
N SER A 116 -10.09 -7.42 -13.23
CA SER A 116 -8.87 -8.08 -13.71
C SER A 116 -7.81 -8.32 -12.63
N VAL A 117 -7.97 -7.72 -11.45
CA VAL A 117 -7.18 -7.99 -10.25
C VAL A 117 -8.00 -9.00 -9.45
N GLY A 118 -7.84 -10.28 -9.80
CA GLY A 118 -8.47 -11.37 -9.07
C GLY A 118 -8.17 -11.31 -7.56
N PRO A 119 -8.90 -12.08 -6.73
CA PRO A 119 -8.68 -12.10 -5.30
C PRO A 119 -7.22 -12.40 -4.98
N ASN A 120 -6.64 -11.63 -4.05
CA ASN A 120 -5.34 -11.95 -3.50
C ASN A 120 -5.50 -13.21 -2.63
N ASN A 121 -5.20 -14.37 -3.20
CA ASN A 121 -5.29 -15.65 -2.51
C ASN A 121 -4.12 -15.90 -1.53
N GLY A 122 -3.34 -14.87 -1.22
CA GLY A 122 -2.10 -14.99 -0.46
C GLY A 122 -0.97 -15.57 -1.31
N TYR A 123 0.26 -15.44 -0.79
CA TYR A 123 1.42 -16.21 -1.24
C TYR A 123 1.49 -17.52 -0.45
#